data_AF-A0A1D6QCS7-F1
#
_entry.id   AF-A0A1D6QCS7-F1
#
_cell.length_a   1.000
_cell.length_b   1.000
_cell.length_c   1.000
_cell.angle_alpha   90.00
_cell.angle_beta   90.00
_cell.angle_gamma   90.00
#
_symmetry.space_group_name_H-M   'P 1'
#
loop_
_entity.id
_entity.type
_entity.pdbx_description
1 polymer ?
#
loop_
_entity_poly.entity_id
_entity_poly.type
_entity_poly.pdbx_seq_one_letter_code
_entity_poly.pdbx_strand_id
1 'polypeptide(L)'
;MVEVVRASVSLISKQWSNAMSLFHEKFSALPNLISTHGVESSSEDEFLSLLFGTRTSPALHHFLASSLGEAGLKRIAKAVDSAGRDIRGIITEHLQPAVEIISFRLAELRGLSRWRSRFQTIGLDGNLIDGVTESIGMLVVQVERFSRVAATVVYLFQNFFAWVLKSVRILLNEPTDQVPAANSELVVIFLKFLLDKDPIKQLLEADERIECDM
;
A
#
# COMPACT_ATOMS: atom_id res chain seq x y z
N MET A 1 -24.34 5.73 3.38
CA MET A 1 -23.16 6.32 2.70
C MET A 1 -21.97 6.44 3.62
N VAL A 2 -22.06 7.15 4.76
CA VAL A 2 -20.95 7.20 5.74
C VAL A 2 -20.54 5.81 6.24
N GLU A 3 -21.51 4.93 6.48
CA GLU A 3 -21.23 3.52 6.81
C GLU A 3 -20.52 2.75 5.69
N VAL A 4 -20.84 3.07 4.42
CA VAL A 4 -20.17 2.47 3.26
C VAL A 4 -18.71 2.90 3.24
N VAL A 5 -18.42 4.20 3.45
CA VAL A 5 -17.05 4.71 3.57
C VAL A 5 -16.29 3.97 4.67
N ARG A 6 -16.86 3.84 5.87
CA ARG A 6 -16.22 3.13 6.99
C ARG A 6 -15.97 1.66 6.70
N ALA A 7 -16.96 0.97 6.12
CA ALA A 7 -16.83 -0.43 5.75
C ALA A 7 -15.76 -0.64 4.66
N SER A 8 -15.71 0.23 3.65
CA SER A 8 -14.70 0.20 2.59
C SER A 8 -13.29 0.38 3.15
N VAL A 9 -13.05 1.36 4.03
CA VAL A 9 -11.74 1.58 4.67
C VAL A 9 -11.33 0.38 5.51
N SER A 10 -12.25 -0.19 6.30
CA SER A 10 -12.00 -1.38 7.10
C SER A 10 -11.62 -2.59 6.23
N LEU A 11 -12.33 -2.78 5.11
CA LEU A 11 -12.06 -3.88 4.19
C LEU A 11 -10.71 -3.71 3.49
N ILE A 12 -10.37 -2.50 3.04
CA ILE A 12 -9.06 -2.16 2.47
C ILE A 12 -7.95 -2.50 3.46
N SER A 13 -8.06 -2.04 4.71
CA SER A 13 -7.09 -2.30 5.77
C SER A 13 -6.90 -3.80 6.02
N LYS A 14 -8.00 -4.55 6.08
CA LYS A 14 -7.97 -6.00 6.23
C LYS A 14 -7.28 -6.70 5.05
N GLN A 15 -7.59 -6.31 3.80
CA GLN A 15 -6.98 -6.96 2.64
C GLN A 15 -5.47 -6.70 2.57
N TRP A 16 -5.07 -5.45 2.83
CA TRP A 16 -3.65 -5.09 2.81
C TRP A 16 -2.86 -5.76 3.95
N SER A 17 -3.37 -5.72 5.18
CA SER A 17 -2.70 -6.34 6.33
C SER A 17 -2.53 -7.87 6.18
N ASN A 18 -3.50 -8.55 5.56
CA ASN A 18 -3.38 -9.97 5.25
C ASN A 18 -2.24 -10.26 4.25
N ALA A 19 -2.07 -9.44 3.22
CA ALA A 19 -0.97 -9.61 2.26
C ALA A 19 0.39 -9.28 2.90
N MET A 20 0.46 -8.18 3.66
CA MET A 20 1.69 -7.74 4.32
C MET A 20 2.13 -8.67 5.45
N SER A 21 1.20 -9.28 6.17
CA SER A 21 1.57 -10.28 7.19
C SER A 21 2.29 -11.48 6.56
N LEU A 22 1.83 -11.96 5.39
CA LEU A 22 2.52 -13.02 4.64
C LEU A 22 3.90 -12.58 4.14
N PHE A 23 4.01 -11.34 3.65
CA PHE A 23 5.29 -10.77 3.24
C PHE A 23 6.28 -10.73 4.40
N HIS A 24 5.88 -10.13 5.53
CA HIS A 24 6.75 -10.04 6.71
C HIS A 24 7.08 -11.41 7.30
N GLU A 25 6.12 -12.35 7.35
CA GLU A 25 6.38 -13.71 7.81
C GLU A 25 7.53 -14.34 7.03
N LYS A 26 7.53 -14.24 5.69
CA LYS A 26 8.57 -14.83 4.85
C LYS A 26 9.88 -14.04 4.91
N PHE A 27 9.84 -12.72 4.86
CA PHE A 27 11.04 -11.88 4.85
C PHE A 27 11.73 -11.75 6.21
N SER A 28 11.03 -12.06 7.32
CA SER A 28 11.62 -12.08 8.67
C SER A 28 12.73 -13.11 8.87
N ALA A 29 12.81 -14.12 7.99
CA ALA A 29 13.88 -15.11 8.04
C ALA A 29 15.25 -14.53 7.64
N LEU A 30 15.29 -13.50 6.79
CA LEU A 30 16.53 -12.98 6.24
C LEU A 30 17.44 -12.32 7.30
N PRO A 31 16.97 -11.40 8.16
CA PRO A 31 17.81 -10.83 9.22
C PRO A 31 18.44 -11.88 10.14
N ASN A 32 17.69 -12.93 10.48
CA ASN A 32 18.20 -14.03 11.31
C ASN A 32 19.31 -14.82 10.61
N LEU A 33 19.18 -15.04 9.30
CA LEU A 33 20.22 -15.69 8.51
C LEU A 33 21.47 -14.82 8.39
N ILE A 34 21.31 -13.52 8.17
CA ILE A 34 22.43 -12.57 8.11
C ILE A 34 23.23 -12.60 9.42
N SER A 35 22.54 -12.51 10.55
CA SER A 35 23.16 -12.57 11.89
C SER A 35 23.86 -13.92 12.13
N THR A 36 23.24 -15.03 11.72
CA THR A 36 23.83 -16.38 11.87
C THR A 36 25.12 -16.54 11.05
N HIS A 37 25.19 -15.89 9.89
CA HIS A 37 26.38 -15.88 9.04
C HIS A 37 27.45 -14.86 9.46
N GLY A 38 27.24 -14.10 10.54
CA GLY A 38 28.22 -13.19 11.13
C GLY A 38 28.46 -11.92 10.31
N VAL A 39 27.49 -11.48 9.51
CA VAL A 39 27.58 -10.29 8.66
C VAL A 39 26.86 -9.12 9.33
N GLU A 40 27.46 -7.93 9.34
CA GLU A 40 26.86 -6.68 9.85
C GLU A 40 26.13 -5.90 8.73
N SER A 41 25.40 -6.58 7.85
CA SER A 41 24.63 -5.96 6.76
C SER A 41 23.14 -5.90 7.08
N SER A 42 22.42 -4.92 6.53
CA SER A 42 20.96 -4.93 6.57
C SER A 42 20.39 -5.80 5.42
N SER A 43 19.12 -6.20 5.54
CA SER A 43 18.40 -6.84 4.41
C SER A 43 18.43 -5.96 3.16
N GLU A 44 18.34 -4.63 3.32
CA GLU A 44 18.45 -3.66 2.23
C GLU A 44 19.82 -3.76 1.53
N ASP A 45 20.91 -3.76 2.30
CA ASP A 45 22.29 -3.81 1.77
C ASP A 45 22.55 -5.10 0.99
N GLU A 46 22.06 -6.24 1.50
CA GLU A 46 22.19 -7.54 0.85
C GLU A 46 21.48 -7.57 -0.52
N PHE A 47 20.26 -7.06 -0.59
CA PHE A 47 19.52 -6.97 -1.86
C PHE A 47 20.12 -5.93 -2.81
N LEU A 48 20.59 -4.78 -2.32
CA LEU A 48 21.27 -3.79 -3.14
C LEU A 48 22.57 -4.35 -3.73
N SER A 49 23.35 -5.08 -2.93
CA SER A 49 24.57 -5.74 -3.37
C SER A 49 24.28 -6.73 -4.50
N LEU A 50 23.24 -7.56 -4.35
CA LEU A 50 22.76 -8.46 -5.40
C LEU A 50 22.34 -7.70 -6.66
N LEU A 51 21.64 -6.56 -6.53
CA LEU A 51 21.20 -5.76 -7.66
C LEU A 51 22.38 -5.15 -8.44
N PHE A 52 23.44 -4.73 -7.74
CA PHE A 52 24.66 -4.20 -8.35
C PHE A 52 25.62 -5.28 -8.88
N GLY A 53 25.18 -6.55 -8.85
CA GLY A 53 25.92 -7.66 -9.46
C GLY A 53 27.10 -8.16 -8.61
N THR A 54 27.11 -7.87 -7.31
CA THR A 54 28.06 -8.53 -6.41
C THR A 54 27.67 -10.00 -6.22
N ARG A 55 28.60 -10.82 -5.73
CA ARG A 55 28.27 -12.20 -5.35
C ARG A 55 27.19 -12.20 -4.28
N THR A 56 26.19 -13.06 -4.45
CA THR A 56 25.17 -13.32 -3.44
C THR A 56 25.85 -13.82 -2.16
N SER A 57 25.58 -13.18 -1.02
CA SER A 57 26.11 -13.64 0.27
C SER A 57 25.56 -15.03 0.60
N PRO A 58 26.25 -15.82 1.45
CA PRO A 58 25.74 -17.13 1.89
C PRO A 58 24.34 -17.04 2.54
N ALA A 59 24.10 -15.99 3.32
CA ALA A 59 22.81 -15.73 3.96
C ALA A 59 21.69 -15.47 2.94
N LEU A 60 21.93 -14.56 1.99
CA LEU A 60 20.97 -14.23 0.96
C LEU A 60 20.74 -15.41 0.00
N HIS A 61 21.79 -16.18 -0.30
CA HIS A 61 21.66 -17.40 -1.10
C HIS A 61 20.77 -18.44 -0.40
N HIS A 62 21.04 -18.73 0.88
CA HIS A 62 20.21 -19.66 1.66
C HIS A 62 18.76 -19.18 1.75
N PHE A 63 18.55 -17.88 1.95
CA PHE A 63 17.23 -17.28 1.94
C PHE A 63 16.50 -17.49 0.61
N LEU A 64 17.11 -17.09 -0.51
CA LEU A 64 16.49 -17.15 -1.83
C LEU A 64 16.25 -18.59 -2.31
N ALA A 65 17.23 -19.48 -2.12
CA ALA A 65 17.17 -20.84 -2.62
C ALA A 65 16.35 -21.79 -1.72
N SER A 66 16.29 -21.54 -0.41
CA SER A 66 15.72 -22.50 0.54
C SER A 66 14.58 -21.91 1.39
N SER A 67 14.80 -20.82 2.11
CA SER A 67 13.79 -20.30 3.05
C SER A 67 12.58 -19.66 2.35
N LEU A 68 12.84 -18.85 1.33
CA LEU A 68 11.82 -18.22 0.49
C LEU A 68 11.42 -19.15 -0.66
N GLY A 69 12.40 -19.51 -1.50
CA GLY A 69 12.20 -20.33 -2.71
C GLY A 69 11.27 -19.70 -3.75
N GLU A 70 11.23 -20.29 -4.95
CA GLU A 70 10.35 -19.83 -6.03
C GLU A 70 8.86 -19.95 -5.62
N ALA A 71 8.48 -21.05 -4.97
CA ALA A 71 7.10 -21.28 -4.55
C ALA A 71 6.63 -20.28 -3.49
N GLY A 72 7.48 -19.98 -2.51
CA GLY A 72 7.18 -18.98 -1.48
C GLY A 72 7.04 -17.60 -2.13
N LEU A 73 8.02 -17.18 -2.93
CA LEU A 73 8.00 -15.90 -3.65
C LEU A 73 6.73 -15.71 -4.51
N LYS A 74 6.36 -16.72 -5.32
CA LYS A 74 5.14 -16.68 -6.14
C LYS A 74 3.87 -16.55 -5.31
N ARG A 75 3.83 -17.20 -4.14
CA ARG A 75 2.69 -17.12 -3.22
C ARG A 75 2.53 -15.71 -2.67
N ILE A 76 3.62 -15.06 -2.26
CA ILE A 76 3.56 -13.68 -1.74
C ILE A 76 3.21 -12.69 -2.85
N ALA A 77 3.83 -12.83 -4.03
CA ALA A 77 3.52 -11.98 -5.18
C ALA A 77 2.03 -12.05 -5.54
N LYS A 78 1.47 -13.26 -5.61
CA LYS A 78 0.03 -13.47 -5.84
C LYS A 78 -0.85 -12.85 -4.75
N ALA A 79 -0.43 -12.91 -3.48
CA ALA A 79 -1.18 -12.32 -2.37
C ALA A 79 -1.22 -10.79 -2.48
N VAL A 80 -0.08 -10.15 -2.75
CA VAL A 80 0.02 -8.69 -2.95
C VAL A 80 -0.76 -8.25 -4.19
N ASP A 81 -0.67 -8.98 -5.30
CA ASP A 81 -1.43 -8.70 -6.52
C ASP A 81 -2.94 -8.83 -6.30
N SER A 82 -3.37 -9.84 -5.54
CA SER A 82 -4.79 -10.00 -5.20
C SER A 82 -5.27 -8.85 -4.33
N ALA A 83 -4.55 -8.53 -3.26
CA ALA A 83 -4.89 -7.41 -2.38
C ALA A 83 -4.93 -6.09 -3.15
N GLY A 84 -3.97 -5.84 -4.04
CA GLY A 84 -3.96 -4.65 -4.89
C GLY A 84 -5.18 -4.54 -5.81
N ARG A 85 -5.61 -5.65 -6.42
CA ARG A 85 -6.83 -5.69 -7.25
C ARG A 85 -8.10 -5.46 -6.41
N ASP A 86 -8.19 -6.10 -5.25
CA ASP A 86 -9.34 -5.99 -4.35
C ASP A 86 -9.45 -4.56 -3.80
N ILE A 87 -8.33 -3.98 -3.33
CA ILE A 87 -8.27 -2.58 -2.87
C ILE A 87 -8.73 -1.63 -3.97
N ARG A 88 -8.20 -1.78 -5.19
CA ARG A 88 -8.62 -0.96 -6.33
C ARG A 88 -10.13 -1.08 -6.58
N GLY A 89 -10.66 -2.31 -6.58
CA GLY A 89 -12.10 -2.56 -6.74
C GLY A 89 -12.92 -1.86 -5.66
N ILE A 90 -12.55 -2.00 -4.38
CA ILE A 90 -13.23 -1.35 -3.27
C ILE A 90 -13.21 0.18 -3.41
N ILE A 91 -12.07 0.74 -3.84
CA ILE A 91 -11.96 2.19 -4.06
C ILE A 91 -12.91 2.63 -5.16
N THR A 92 -12.81 2.01 -6.35
CA THR A 92 -13.54 2.48 -7.54
C THR A 92 -15.02 2.18 -7.51
N GLU A 93 -15.43 1.09 -6.86
CA GLU A 93 -16.82 0.62 -6.87
C GLU A 93 -17.61 1.05 -5.63
N HIS A 94 -16.94 1.39 -4.53
CA HIS A 94 -17.61 1.67 -3.26
C HIS A 94 -17.16 2.99 -2.62
N LEU A 95 -15.86 3.16 -2.36
CA LEU A 95 -15.38 4.30 -1.59
C LEU A 95 -15.54 5.62 -2.36
N GLN A 96 -15.03 5.68 -3.59
CA GLN A 96 -15.09 6.88 -4.42
C GLN A 96 -16.54 7.30 -4.71
N PRO A 97 -17.44 6.41 -5.20
CA PRO A 97 -18.84 6.79 -5.40
C PRO A 97 -19.52 7.25 -4.11
N ALA A 98 -19.18 6.63 -2.97
CA ALA A 98 -19.82 7.00 -1.71
C ALA A 98 -19.45 8.40 -1.26
N VAL A 99 -18.17 8.78 -1.36
CA VAL A 99 -17.70 10.13 -1.01
C VAL A 99 -18.24 11.17 -1.98
N GLU A 100 -18.32 10.87 -3.28
CA GLU A 100 -18.92 11.76 -4.28
C GLU A 100 -20.41 12.03 -4.01
N ILE A 101 -21.18 11.00 -3.68
CA ILE A 101 -22.60 11.17 -3.33
C ILE A 101 -22.77 12.01 -2.06
N ILE A 102 -21.94 11.79 -1.03
CA ILE A 102 -21.97 12.61 0.19
C ILE A 102 -21.63 14.07 -0.14
N SER A 103 -20.57 14.30 -0.92
CA SER A 103 -20.14 15.62 -1.37
C SER A 103 -21.25 16.35 -2.14
N PHE A 104 -21.92 15.65 -3.07
CA PHE A 104 -23.05 16.18 -3.82
C PHE A 104 -24.20 16.62 -2.90
N ARG A 105 -24.61 15.78 -1.95
CA ARG A 105 -25.69 16.11 -1.00
C ARG A 105 -25.33 17.27 -0.08
N LEU A 106 -24.07 17.36 0.34
CA LEU A 106 -23.60 18.49 1.14
C LEU A 106 -23.57 19.79 0.33
N ALA A 107 -23.24 19.74 -0.96
CA ALA A 107 -23.32 20.91 -1.83
C ALA A 107 -24.77 21.42 -1.99
N GLU A 108 -25.76 20.52 -2.10
CA GLU A 108 -27.18 20.89 -2.09
C GLU A 108 -27.59 21.54 -0.76
N LEU A 109 -27.23 20.93 0.37
CA LEU A 109 -27.50 21.49 1.71
C LEU A 109 -26.84 22.85 1.91
N ARG A 110 -25.63 23.05 1.36
CA ARG A 110 -24.94 24.34 1.36
C ARG A 110 -25.67 25.39 0.52
N GLY A 111 -26.27 25.00 -0.58
CA GLY A 111 -27.16 25.89 -1.36
C GLY A 111 -28.36 26.34 -0.53
N LEU A 112 -29.00 25.41 0.20
CA LEU A 112 -30.15 25.70 1.05
C LEU A 112 -29.77 26.57 2.26
N SER A 113 -28.62 26.34 2.89
CA SER A 113 -28.17 27.11 4.07
C SER A 113 -27.94 28.59 3.78
N ARG A 114 -27.68 28.94 2.52
CA ARG A 114 -27.58 30.34 2.07
C ARG A 114 -28.92 31.07 2.08
N TRP A 115 -30.05 30.36 1.98
CA TRP A 115 -31.38 30.96 2.09
C TRP A 115 -31.83 31.05 3.55
N ARG A 116 -31.13 31.93 4.29
CA ARG A 116 -31.28 32.09 5.75
C ARG A 116 -32.73 32.34 6.18
N SER A 117 -33.47 33.18 5.47
CA SER A 117 -34.86 33.50 5.84
C SER A 117 -35.82 32.30 5.85
N ARG A 118 -35.47 31.20 5.17
CA ARG A 118 -36.25 29.95 5.18
C ARG A 118 -35.65 28.90 6.09
N PHE A 119 -34.33 28.69 5.99
CA PHE A 119 -33.71 27.51 6.58
C PHE A 119 -32.97 27.76 7.88
N GLN A 120 -32.62 29.02 8.21
CA GLN A 120 -32.01 29.32 9.50
C GLN A 120 -32.99 29.08 10.66
N THR A 121 -34.29 29.35 10.45
CA THR A 121 -35.34 29.14 11.46
C THR A 121 -35.52 27.68 11.87
N ILE A 122 -35.16 26.72 11.00
CA ILE A 122 -35.19 25.28 11.29
C ILE A 122 -33.83 24.74 11.77
N GLY A 123 -32.86 25.62 12.02
CA GLY A 123 -31.55 25.26 12.55
C GLY A 123 -30.49 24.91 11.52
N LEU A 124 -30.71 25.16 10.22
CA LEU A 124 -29.66 24.96 9.21
C LEU A 124 -28.64 26.09 9.26
N ASP A 125 -27.56 25.87 10.00
CA ASP A 125 -26.46 26.82 10.17
C ASP A 125 -25.49 26.79 8.97
N GLY A 126 -25.29 27.94 8.33
CA GLY A 126 -24.39 28.05 7.17
C GLY A 126 -22.92 27.77 7.49
N ASN A 127 -22.44 28.19 8.66
CA ASN A 127 -21.03 28.01 9.05
C ASN A 127 -20.73 26.54 9.33
N LEU A 128 -21.65 25.82 9.99
CA LEU A 128 -21.51 24.37 10.20
C LEU A 128 -21.49 23.62 8.87
N ILE A 129 -22.36 24.00 7.93
CA ILE A 129 -22.39 23.39 6.60
C ILE A 129 -21.14 23.70 5.79
N ASP A 130 -20.60 24.92 5.89
CA ASP A 130 -19.33 25.28 5.25
C ASP A 130 -18.17 24.42 5.78
N GLY A 131 -18.08 24.23 7.10
CA GLY A 131 -17.05 23.38 7.71
C GLY A 131 -17.15 21.90 7.28
N VAL A 132 -18.37 21.33 7.27
CA VAL A 132 -18.56 19.95 6.80
C VAL A 132 -18.29 19.82 5.28
N THR A 133 -18.58 20.86 4.50
CA THR A 133 -18.26 20.91 3.06
C THR A 133 -16.76 20.91 2.81
N GLU A 134 -15.98 21.60 3.65
CA GLU A 134 -14.53 21.58 3.59
C GLU A 134 -13.98 20.17 3.92
N SER A 135 -14.45 19.57 5.02
CA SER A 135 -14.03 18.22 5.43
C SER A 135 -14.33 17.15 4.38
N ILE A 136 -15.51 17.19 3.73
CA ILE A 136 -15.81 16.24 2.65
C ILE A 136 -14.93 16.49 1.42
N GLY A 137 -14.62 17.75 1.10
CA GLY A 137 -13.71 18.10 0.02
C GLY A 137 -12.30 17.54 0.27
N MET A 138 -11.81 17.66 1.50
CA MET A 138 -10.55 17.04 1.91
C MET A 138 -10.61 15.51 1.80
N LEU A 139 -11.71 14.88 2.22
CA LEU A 139 -11.89 13.43 2.09
C LEU A 139 -11.82 12.97 0.63
N VAL A 140 -12.46 13.67 -0.31
CA VAL A 140 -12.36 13.37 -1.75
C VAL A 140 -10.90 13.36 -2.21
N VAL A 141 -10.13 14.39 -1.82
CA VAL A 141 -8.71 14.50 -2.17
C VAL A 141 -7.89 13.36 -1.54
N GLN A 142 -8.17 12.99 -0.29
CA GLN A 142 -7.47 11.89 0.37
C GLN A 142 -7.77 10.53 -0.27
N VAL A 143 -9.02 10.27 -0.70
CA VAL A 143 -9.35 9.01 -1.40
C VAL A 143 -8.58 8.90 -2.72
N GLU A 144 -8.51 9.98 -3.50
CA GLU A 144 -7.75 10.01 -4.76
C GLU A 144 -6.24 9.83 -4.51
N ARG A 145 -5.70 10.53 -3.50
CA ARG A 145 -4.30 10.36 -3.09
C ARG A 145 -4.01 8.93 -2.67
N PHE A 146 -4.88 8.33 -1.86
CA PHE A 146 -4.75 6.95 -1.41
C PHE A 146 -4.75 5.97 -2.58
N SER A 147 -5.67 6.14 -3.53
CA SER A 147 -5.75 5.33 -4.75
C SER A 147 -4.43 5.32 -5.53
N ARG A 148 -3.83 6.51 -5.74
CA ARG A 148 -2.53 6.65 -6.41
C ARG A 148 -1.41 5.98 -5.66
N VAL A 149 -1.31 6.22 -4.35
CA VAL A 149 -0.26 5.60 -3.52
C VAL A 149 -0.40 4.08 -3.52
N ALA A 150 -1.62 3.55 -3.35
CA ALA A 150 -1.86 2.12 -3.39
C ALA A 150 -1.43 1.50 -4.73
N ALA A 151 -1.79 2.14 -5.85
CA ALA A 151 -1.37 1.69 -7.18
C ALA A 151 0.16 1.70 -7.35
N THR A 152 0.83 2.77 -6.93
CA THR A 152 2.30 2.88 -6.99
C THR A 152 2.97 1.81 -6.13
N VAL A 153 2.50 1.58 -4.91
CA VAL A 153 3.06 0.58 -3.99
C VAL A 153 2.95 -0.82 -4.59
N VAL A 154 1.76 -1.20 -5.07
CA VAL A 154 1.55 -2.50 -5.73
C VAL A 154 2.48 -2.66 -6.94
N TYR A 155 2.65 -1.61 -7.74
CA TYR A 155 3.52 -1.63 -8.90
C TYR A 155 5.01 -1.80 -8.55
N LEU A 156 5.46 -1.19 -7.45
CA LEU A 156 6.83 -1.35 -6.94
C LEU A 156 7.06 -2.78 -6.41
N PHE A 157 6.08 -3.36 -5.71
CA PHE A 157 6.12 -4.78 -5.31
C PHE A 157 6.22 -5.72 -6.52
N GLN A 158 5.43 -5.49 -7.56
CA GLN A 158 5.47 -6.30 -8.79
C GLN A 158 6.86 -6.28 -9.44
N ASN A 159 7.47 -5.09 -9.56
CA ASN A 159 8.83 -4.95 -10.09
C ASN A 159 9.84 -5.69 -9.22
N PHE A 160 9.76 -5.52 -7.91
CA PHE A 160 10.63 -6.21 -6.95
C PHE A 160 10.50 -7.73 -7.06
N PHE A 161 9.29 -8.28 -7.03
CA PHE A 161 9.10 -9.73 -7.11
C PHE A 161 9.51 -10.31 -8.46
N ALA A 162 9.29 -9.60 -9.57
CA ALA A 162 9.79 -10.01 -10.88
C ALA A 162 11.33 -10.09 -10.89
N TRP A 163 11.99 -9.10 -10.31
CA TRP A 163 13.45 -9.09 -10.16
C TRP A 163 13.94 -10.22 -9.26
N VAL A 164 13.37 -10.40 -8.07
CA VAL A 164 13.78 -11.47 -7.14
C VAL A 164 13.55 -12.84 -7.78
N LEU A 165 12.46 -13.04 -8.51
CA LEU A 165 12.18 -14.31 -9.19
C LEU A 165 13.26 -14.62 -10.23
N LYS A 166 13.67 -13.61 -11.00
CA LYS A 166 14.79 -13.74 -11.94
C LYS A 166 16.08 -14.13 -11.20
N SER A 167 16.37 -13.48 -10.07
CA SER A 167 17.55 -13.80 -9.25
C SER A 167 17.51 -15.23 -8.70
N VAL A 168 16.37 -15.70 -8.19
CA VAL A 168 16.18 -17.08 -7.72
C VAL A 168 16.46 -18.08 -8.84
N ARG A 169 15.92 -17.85 -10.04
CA ARG A 169 16.14 -18.75 -11.19
C ARG A 169 17.59 -18.79 -11.65
N ILE A 170 18.26 -17.64 -11.68
CA ILE A 170 19.70 -17.57 -11.99
C ILE A 170 20.50 -18.40 -10.98
N LEU A 171 20.20 -18.26 -9.69
CA LEU A 171 20.86 -19.03 -8.62
C LEU A 171 20.65 -20.54 -8.77
N LEU A 172 19.46 -20.95 -9.24
CA LEU A 172 19.10 -22.35 -9.44
C LEU A 172 19.51 -22.91 -10.82
N ASN A 173 20.18 -22.12 -11.67
CA ASN A 173 20.48 -22.45 -13.08
C ASN A 173 19.23 -22.83 -13.91
N GLU A 174 18.10 -22.18 -13.63
CA GLU A 174 16.84 -22.34 -14.34
C GLU A 174 16.65 -21.29 -15.44
N PRO A 175 15.87 -21.58 -16.51
CA PRO A 175 15.65 -20.65 -17.61
C PRO A 175 14.89 -19.39 -17.17
N THR A 176 15.39 -18.22 -17.59
CA THR A 176 14.85 -16.90 -17.23
C THR A 176 13.94 -16.27 -18.28
N ASP A 177 13.82 -16.87 -19.47
CA ASP A 177 13.20 -16.24 -20.66
C ASP A 177 11.72 -15.87 -20.48
N GLN A 178 11.05 -16.47 -19.49
CA GLN A 178 9.65 -16.23 -19.17
C GLN A 178 9.44 -15.19 -18.06
N VAL A 179 10.50 -14.68 -17.43
CA VAL A 179 10.38 -13.71 -16.34
C VAL A 179 10.35 -12.29 -16.92
N PRO A 180 9.34 -11.46 -16.60
CA PRO A 180 9.30 -10.08 -17.03
C PRO A 180 10.57 -9.30 -16.65
N ALA A 181 11.01 -8.40 -17.51
CA ALA A 181 12.11 -7.50 -17.19
C ALA A 181 11.66 -6.54 -16.07
N ALA A 182 12.44 -6.49 -14.98
CA ALA A 182 12.23 -5.54 -13.89
C ALA A 182 13.07 -4.29 -14.12
N ASN A 183 12.52 -3.12 -13.79
CA ASN A 183 13.27 -1.86 -13.81
C ASN A 183 14.11 -1.73 -12.52
N SER A 184 15.43 -1.64 -12.65
CA SER A 184 16.36 -1.55 -11.53
C SER A 184 16.15 -0.30 -10.67
N GLU A 185 15.77 0.84 -11.24
CA GLU A 185 15.47 2.06 -10.49
C GLU A 185 14.27 1.86 -9.56
N LEU A 186 13.24 1.16 -10.05
CA LEU A 186 12.06 0.82 -9.26
C LEU A 186 12.38 -0.18 -8.14
N VAL A 187 13.30 -1.11 -8.38
CA VAL A 187 13.81 -2.02 -7.35
C VAL A 187 14.57 -1.23 -6.27
N VAL A 188 15.42 -0.28 -6.63
CA VAL A 188 16.11 0.58 -5.64
C VAL A 188 15.10 1.39 -4.81
N ILE A 189 14.07 1.96 -5.45
CA ILE A 189 13.00 2.67 -4.74
C ILE A 189 12.28 1.72 -3.78
N PHE A 190 11.92 0.51 -4.23
CA PHE A 190 11.30 -0.49 -3.37
C PHE A 190 12.16 -0.80 -2.14
N LEU A 191 13.44 -1.09 -2.34
CA LEU A 191 14.35 -1.47 -1.26
C LEU A 191 14.44 -0.37 -0.19
N LYS A 192 14.58 0.89 -0.60
CA LYS A 192 14.72 2.04 0.32
C LYS A 192 13.44 2.47 1.03
N PHE A 193 12.28 2.23 0.40
CA PHE A 193 11.02 2.85 0.82
C PHE A 193 9.90 1.88 1.14
N LEU A 194 10.01 0.60 0.79
CA LEU A 194 8.94 -0.39 0.94
C LEU A 194 9.37 -1.71 1.57
N LEU A 195 10.68 -2.01 1.65
CA LEU A 195 11.15 -3.26 2.27
C LEU A 195 10.74 -3.34 3.74
N ASP A 196 11.01 -2.27 4.50
CA ASP A 196 10.74 -2.18 5.94
C ASP A 196 9.64 -1.17 6.29
N LYS A 197 9.04 -0.52 5.29
CA LYS A 197 8.04 0.53 5.48
C LYS A 197 6.76 0.19 4.74
N ASP A 198 5.63 0.51 5.36
CA ASP A 198 4.31 0.28 4.78
C ASP A 198 3.53 1.60 4.66
N PRO A 199 3.64 2.29 3.51
CA PRO A 199 2.96 3.57 3.31
C PRO A 199 1.44 3.42 3.20
N ILE A 200 0.91 2.25 2.79
CA ILE A 200 -0.54 2.04 2.73
C ILE A 200 -1.10 1.96 4.16
N LYS A 201 -0.44 1.19 5.03
CA LYS A 201 -0.81 1.13 6.46
C LYS A 201 -0.71 2.50 7.12
N GLN A 202 0.38 3.25 6.88
CA GLN A 202 0.54 4.60 7.42
C GLN A 202 -0.59 5.55 6.98
N LEU A 203 -1.05 5.47 5.73
CA LEU A 203 -2.16 6.29 5.25
C LEU A 203 -3.51 5.89 5.87
N LEU A 204 -3.69 4.60 6.20
CA LEU A 204 -4.89 4.11 6.87
C LEU A 204 -4.90 4.42 8.38
N GLU A 205 -3.72 4.55 9.00
CA GLU A 205 -3.54 4.85 10.42
C GLU A 205 -3.31 6.34 10.73
N ALA A 206 -3.05 7.17 9.71
CA ALA A 206 -2.79 8.61 9.87
C ALA A 206 -3.94 9.38 10.55
N ASP A 207 -5.12 8.78 10.68
CA ASP A 207 -6.28 9.33 11.38
C ASP A 207 -6.11 9.35 12.92
N GLU A 208 -5.12 8.67 13.51
CA GLU A 208 -4.86 8.76 14.96
C GLU A 208 -4.07 10.02 15.38
N ARG A 209 -3.48 10.78 14.43
CA ARG A 209 -2.62 11.94 14.76
C ARG A 209 -3.26 13.30 14.51
N ILE A 210 -4.45 13.36 13.91
CA ILE A 210 -5.12 14.63 13.60
C ILE A 210 -5.92 15.17 14.81
N GLU A 211 -6.10 14.38 15.88
CA GLU A 211 -6.70 14.84 17.15
C GLU A 211 -5.73 15.56 18.11
N CYS A 212 -4.43 15.71 17.79
CA CYS A 212 -3.45 16.30 18.72
C CYS A 212 -3.07 17.78 18.48
N ASP A 213 -3.57 18.41 17.42
CA ASP A 213 -3.36 19.85 17.19
C ASP A 213 -4.73 20.54 17.02
N MET A 214 -5.49 20.60 18.12
CA MET A 214 -6.50 21.65 18.35
C MET A 214 -5.93 22.72 19.27
#